data_AF-A0A3D1TWX9-F1
#
_entry.id   AF-A0A3D1TWX9-F1
#
_cell.length_a   1.000
_cell.length_b   1.000
_cell.length_c   1.000
_cell.angle_alpha   90.00
_cell.angle_beta   90.00
_cell.angle_gamma   90.00
#
_symmetry.space_group_name_H-M   'P 1'
#
loop_
_entity.id
_entity.type
_entity.pdbx_description
1 polymer ?
#
loop_
_entity_poly.entity_id
_entity_poly.type
_entity_poly.pdbx_seq_one_letter_code
_entity_poly.pdbx_strand_id
1 'polypeptide(L)' 'MKLVVIGGAGVRAPLLIPAVARRQKALDLQELVLLDSDERKLGLIAPICRYVAEKSGGDFELEATS' A
#
# COMPACT_ATOMS: atom_id res chain seq x y z
N MET A 1 -12.62 -6.16 -1.42
CA MET A 1 -11.89 -5.97 -2.69
C MET A 1 -10.37 -5.95 -2.47
N LYS A 2 -9.58 -6.46 -3.43
CA LYS A 2 -8.11 -6.47 -3.42
C LYS A 2 -7.54 -5.51 -4.47
N LEU A 3 -6.69 -4.57 -4.07
CA LEU A 3 -6.04 -3.59 -4.94
C LEU A 3 -4.54 -3.88 -5.05
N VAL A 4 -4.02 -4.06 -6.26
CA VAL A 4 -2.59 -4.31 -6.50
C VAL A 4 -1.95 -3.07 -7.13
N VAL A 5 -0.84 -2.61 -6.54
CA VAL A 5 -0.03 -1.50 -7.02
C VAL A 5 1.23 -2.08 -7.66
N ILE A 6 1.28 -2.05 -9.00
CA ILE A 6 2.45 -2.45 -9.78
C ILE A 6 3.48 -1.31 -9.76
N GLY A 7 4.73 -1.62 -9.45
CA GLY A 7 5.75 -0.61 -9.13
C GLY A 7 5.60 -0.09 -7.69
N GLY A 8 5.11 -0.95 -6.79
CA GLY A 8 4.79 -0.63 -5.40
C GLY A 8 6.00 -0.23 -4.54
N ALA A 9 7.23 -0.43 -5.03
CA ALA A 9 8.45 0.03 -4.37
C ALA A 9 8.93 1.41 -4.88
N GLY A 10 8.11 2.13 -5.64
CA GLY A 10 8.36 3.51 -6.01
C GLY A 10 8.18 4.47 -4.82
N VAL A 11 8.96 5.55 -4.77
CA VAL A 11 8.85 6.62 -3.75
C VAL A 11 7.48 7.30 -3.67
N ARG A 12 6.64 7.10 -4.68
CA ARG A 12 5.25 7.60 -4.73
C ARG A 12 4.25 6.67 -4.07
N ALA A 13 4.58 5.39 -3.85
CA ALA A 13 3.66 4.44 -3.22
C ALA A 13 3.18 4.92 -1.84
N PRO A 14 4.04 5.45 -0.94
CA PRO A 14 3.57 6.03 0.32
C PRO A 14 2.61 7.21 0.16
N LEU A 15 2.75 8.00 -0.91
CA LEU A 15 1.87 9.15 -1.18
C LEU A 15 0.48 8.73 -1.68
N LEU A 16 0.35 7.53 -2.24
CA LEU A 16 -0.92 6.94 -2.66
C LEU A 16 -1.75 6.48 -1.44
N ILE A 17 -1.09 5.94 -0.41
CA ILE A 17 -1.73 5.29 0.74
C ILE A 17 -2.81 6.16 1.41
N PRO A 18 -2.59 7.45 1.74
CA PRO A 18 -3.63 8.27 2.37
C PRO A 18 -4.86 8.45 1.50
N ALA A 19 -4.68 8.52 0.17
CA ALA A 19 -5.80 8.66 -0.76
C ALA A 19 -6.64 7.39 -0.87
N VAL A 20 -5.99 6.23 -0.76
CA VAL A 20 -6.64 4.91 -0.71
C VAL A 20 -7.40 4.74 0.61
N ALA A 21 -6.75 5.02 1.75
CA ALA A 21 -7.38 4.95 3.07
C ALA A 21 -8.65 5.81 3.16
N ARG A 22 -8.62 7.05 2.63
CA ARG A 22 -9.82 7.90 2.56
C ARG A 22 -10.98 7.31 1.74
N ARG A 23 -10.68 6.42 0.79
CA ARG A 23 -11.67 5.80 -0.11
C ARG A 23 -11.98 4.35 0.22
N GLN A 24 -11.36 3.76 1.23
CA GLN A 24 -11.45 2.33 1.53
C GLN A 24 -12.90 1.83 1.65
N LYS A 25 -13.78 2.59 2.31
CA LYS A 25 -15.20 2.24 2.47
C LYS A 25 -15.97 2.29 1.15
N ALA A 26 -15.70 3.30 0.33
CA ALA A 26 -16.35 3.44 -0.98
C ALA A 26 -15.87 2.37 -1.98
N LEU A 27 -14.66 1.85 -1.77
CA LEU A 27 -14.06 0.79 -2.57
C LEU A 27 -14.34 -0.62 -2.02
N ASP A 28 -14.95 -0.74 -0.83
CA ASP A 28 -14.99 -1.99 -0.07
C ASP A 28 -13.61 -2.67 -0.02
N LEU A 29 -12.56 -1.88 0.24
CA LEU A 29 -11.18 -2.33 0.17
C LEU A 29 -10.84 -3.15 1.41
N GLN A 30 -10.37 -4.38 1.19
CA GLN A 30 -9.95 -5.30 2.24
C GLN A 30 -8.44 -5.55 2.21
N GLU A 31 -7.84 -5.51 1.01
CA GLU A 31 -6.42 -5.79 0.81
C GLU A 31 -5.78 -4.81 -0.17
N LEU A 32 -4.58 -4.33 0.16
CA LEU A 32 -3.69 -3.58 -0.72
C LEU A 32 -2.35 -4.32 -0.85
N VAL A 33 -1.95 -4.62 -2.08
CA VAL A 33 -0.68 -5.30 -2.37
C VAL A 33 0.27 -4.35 -3.07
N LEU A 34 1.48 -4.22 -2.54
CA LEU A 34 2.60 -3.60 -3.23
C LEU A 34 3.35 -4.69 -4.00
N LEU A 35 3.31 -4.61 -5.34
CA LEU A 35 4.05 -5.51 -6.23
C LEU A 35 5.22 -4.75 -6.87
N ASP A 36 6.44 -5.25 -6.69
CA ASP A 36 7.61 -4.71 -7.38
C ASP A 36 8.71 -5.76 -7.54
N SER A 37 9.31 -5.85 -8.72
CA SER A 37 10.41 -6.79 -9.00
C SER A 37 11.68 -6.52 -8.19
N ASP A 38 11.84 -5.32 -7.60
CA ASP A 38 12.98 -4.95 -6.77
C ASP A 38 12.67 -5.22 -5.28
N GLU A 39 12.92 -6.45 -4.83
CA GLU A 39 12.73 -6.89 -3.43
C GLU A 39 13.40 -5.95 -2.41
N ARG A 40 14.59 -5.44 -2.74
CA ARG A 40 15.34 -4.56 -1.85
C ARG A 40 14.61 -3.23 -1.68
N LYS A 41 14.13 -2.61 -2.75
CA LYS A 41 13.31 -1.39 -2.63
C LYS A 41 12.00 -1.67 -1.92
N LEU A 42 11.38 -2.82 -2.19
CA LEU A 42 10.12 -3.20 -1.57
C LEU A 42 10.28 -3.35 -0.05
N GLY A 43 11.38 -3.94 0.41
CA GLY A 43 11.74 -4.03 1.83
C GLY A 43 11.95 -2.68 2.52
N LEU A 44 12.31 -1.62 1.77
CA LEU A 44 12.42 -0.26 2.29
C LEU A 44 11.08 0.48 2.27
N ILE A 45 10.28 0.31 1.21
CA ILE A 45 9.06 1.10 0.97
C ILE A 45 7.84 0.50 1.68
N ALA A 46 7.70 -0.82 1.76
CA ALA A 46 6.55 -1.46 2.36
C ALA A 46 6.35 -1.09 3.85
N PRO A 47 7.39 -1.03 4.71
CA PRO A 47 7.23 -0.56 6.08
C PRO A 47 6.74 0.90 6.17
N ILE A 48 7.23 1.77 5.28
CA ILE A 48 6.79 3.17 5.21
C ILE A 48 5.31 3.24 4.82
N CYS A 49 4.89 2.45 3.82
CA CYS A 49 3.49 2.38 3.40
C CYS A 49 2.58 1.87 4.53
N ARG A 50 3.00 0.84 5.28
CA ARG A 50 2.26 0.35 6.45
C ARG A 50 2.09 1.43 7.51
N TYR A 51 3.17 2.11 7.88
CA TYR A 51 3.11 3.23 8.83
C TYR A 51 2.15 4.32 8.36
N VAL A 52 2.21 4.71 7.08
CA VAL A 52 1.31 5.73 6.52
C VAL A 52 -0.14 5.26 6.49
N ALA A 53 -0.40 3.97 6.23
CA ALA A 53 -1.75 3.39 6.25
C ALA A 53 -2.36 3.50 7.66
N GLU A 54 -1.62 3.05 8.68
CA GLU A 54 -2.03 3.16 10.08
C GLU A 54 -2.32 4.61 10.49
N LYS A 55 -1.42 5.55 10.14
CA LYS A 55 -1.61 6.97 10.44
C LYS A 55 -2.76 7.63 9.68
N SER A 56 -3.15 7.06 8.55
CA SER A 56 -4.27 7.55 7.72
C SER A 56 -5.61 6.91 8.09
N GLY A 57 -5.66 6.02 9.10
CA GLY A 57 -6.86 5.28 9.47
C GLY A 57 -7.24 4.19 8.46
N GLY A 58 -6.25 3.65 7.73
CA GLY A 58 -6.44 2.49 6.88
C GLY A 58 -6.83 1.26 7.69
N ASP A 59 -7.89 0.58 7.25
CA ASP A 59 -8.48 -0.63 7.81
C ASP A 59 -8.55 -1.70 6.70
N PHE A 60 -7.40 -1.91 6.06
CA PHE A 60 -7.18 -2.92 5.03
C PHE A 60 -5.84 -3.59 5.29
N GLU A 61 -5.72 -4.86 4.93
CA GLU A 61 -4.45 -5.58 5.01
C GLU A 61 -3.48 -5.05 3.96
N LEU A 62 -2.23 -4.82 4.35
CA LEU A 62 -1.18 -4.38 3.43
C LEU A 62 -0.13 -5.47 3.28
N GLU A 63 -0.07 -6.05 2.08
CA GLU A 63 0.91 -7.07 1.69
C GLU A 63 1.95 -6.47 0.74
N ALA A 64 3.15 -7.05 0.72
CA ALA A 64 4.18 -6.73 -0.25
C ALA A 64 4.73 -8.03 -0.84
N THR A 65 4.80 -8.10 -2.17
CA THR A 65 5.29 -9.27 -2.91
C THR A 65 6.12 -8.82 -4.13
N SER A 66 7.01 -9.67 -4.62
CA SER A 66 7.96 -9.38 -5.70
C SER A 66 7.77 -10.26 -6.92
#